data_AF-A0AAU9G3U9-F1
#
_entry.id   AF-A0AAU9G3U9-F1
#
_cell.length_a   1.000
_cell.length_b   1.000
_cell.length_c   1.000
_cell.angle_alpha   90.00
_cell.angle_beta   90.00
_cell.angle_gamma   90.00
#
_symmetry.space_group_name_H-M   'P 1'
#
loop_
_entity.id
_entity.type
_entity.pdbx_description
1 polymer ?
#
loop_
_entity_poly.entity_id
_entity_poly.type
_entity_poly.pdbx_seq_one_letter_code
_entity_poly.pdbx_strand_id
1 'polypeptide(L)'
;MMEAHQTSTFVSMRSVKTMPKFEFELESESGPSDLDADQFYGWQLLFYSIRRSLRKKADLLLALAHFLMTKQYHLRSVDPERGRTPTRMCGSELLPKHWNRDAPNYRLHYVDELERQYVLLARLTHQDLVLNLQNWTSKRMSITCLQPEHLVQCLRGPTLGQCIPNAQQVMHHLRVYLVNPVVRGQRVAQHQCRPSASGSSMDMRSVE
;
A
#
# COMPACT_ATOMS: atom_id res chain seq x y z
N MET A 1 -35.82 -29.72 18.04
CA MET A 1 -35.66 -28.29 17.70
C MET A 1 -34.28 -27.89 18.15
N MET A 2 -33.35 -27.68 17.22
CA MET A 2 -31.95 -27.36 17.51
C MET A 2 -31.74 -25.85 17.32
N GLU A 3 -31.30 -25.18 18.37
CA GLU A 3 -30.81 -23.79 18.33
C GLU A 3 -29.42 -23.74 17.71
N ALA A 4 -29.22 -22.87 16.72
CA ALA A 4 -27.92 -22.58 16.14
C ALA A 4 -27.39 -21.26 16.71
N HIS A 5 -26.48 -21.35 17.68
CA HIS A 5 -25.67 -20.23 18.11
C HIS A 5 -24.62 -19.93 17.04
N GLN A 6 -24.75 -18.77 16.38
CA GLN A 6 -23.76 -18.26 15.45
C GLN A 6 -22.70 -17.49 16.26
N THR A 7 -21.61 -18.17 16.61
CA THR A 7 -20.48 -17.56 17.32
C THR A 7 -19.67 -16.68 16.37
N SER A 8 -19.77 -15.37 16.57
CA SER A 8 -18.93 -14.35 15.95
C SER A 8 -17.46 -14.53 16.36
N THR A 9 -16.61 -14.89 15.41
CA THR A 9 -15.16 -14.98 15.63
C THR A 9 -14.52 -13.61 15.51
N PHE A 10 -14.28 -13.00 16.66
CA PHE A 10 -13.48 -11.79 16.83
C PHE A 10 -12.02 -12.10 16.50
N VAL A 11 -11.49 -11.55 15.40
CA VAL A 11 -10.07 -11.68 15.06
C VAL A 11 -9.26 -10.79 16.01
N SER A 12 -8.60 -11.43 16.97
CA SER A 12 -7.68 -10.81 17.93
C SER A 12 -6.53 -10.12 17.19
N MET A 13 -6.49 -8.78 17.23
CA MET A 13 -5.35 -7.99 16.79
C MET A 13 -4.16 -8.28 17.71
N ARG A 14 -3.22 -9.11 17.27
CA ARG A 14 -1.94 -9.29 17.96
C ARG A 14 -1.11 -8.02 17.79
N SER A 15 -0.48 -7.64 18.89
CA SER A 15 0.40 -6.49 19.07
C SER A 15 1.30 -6.23 17.86
N VAL A 16 1.20 -5.01 17.32
CA VAL A 16 2.05 -4.52 16.23
C VAL A 16 3.45 -4.38 16.80
N LYS A 17 4.30 -5.37 16.50
CA LYS A 17 5.72 -5.32 16.83
C LYS A 17 6.31 -4.09 16.14
N THR A 18 6.91 -3.19 16.91
CA THR A 18 7.61 -2.00 16.43
C THR A 18 8.53 -2.41 15.28
N MET A 19 8.18 -1.98 14.08
CA MET A 19 8.97 -2.21 12.88
C MET A 19 10.31 -1.48 13.00
N PRO A 20 11.40 -2.02 12.43
CA PRO A 20 12.67 -1.31 12.41
C PRO A 20 12.47 0.05 11.73
N LYS A 21 13.07 1.07 12.35
CA LYS A 21 13.18 2.42 11.79
C LYS A 21 13.76 2.29 10.38
N PHE A 22 13.04 2.79 9.39
CA PHE A 22 13.44 2.77 7.98
C PHE A 22 14.66 3.69 7.82
N GLU A 23 15.86 3.14 7.98
CA GLU A 23 17.09 3.79 7.55
C GLU A 23 17.29 3.46 6.08
N PHE A 24 17.18 4.49 5.26
CA PHE A 24 17.40 4.45 3.83
C PHE A 24 18.90 4.43 3.60
N GLU A 25 19.51 3.24 3.49
CA GLU A 25 20.90 3.13 3.07
C GLU A 25 21.01 3.49 1.59
N LEU A 26 21.79 4.55 1.36
CA LEU A 26 21.95 5.25 0.10
C LEU A 26 22.97 4.51 -0.76
N GLU A 27 22.56 3.51 -1.51
CA GLU A 27 23.37 3.01 -2.62
C GLU A 27 23.10 3.90 -3.84
N SER A 28 24.01 4.86 -4.02
CA SER A 28 24.06 5.80 -5.12
C SER A 28 24.69 5.15 -6.34
N GLU A 29 23.89 4.61 -7.26
CA GLU A 29 24.33 4.41 -8.64
C GLU A 29 23.22 4.73 -9.66
N SER A 30 23.61 5.51 -10.67
CA SER A 30 22.88 6.02 -11.84
C SER A 30 21.85 7.14 -11.62
N GLY A 31 22.06 8.25 -12.33
CA GLY A 31 21.10 9.36 -12.43
C GLY A 31 19.78 8.92 -13.08
N PRO A 32 18.75 9.80 -13.10
CA PRO A 32 17.44 9.44 -13.64
C PRO A 32 17.61 8.98 -15.09
N SER A 33 17.42 7.68 -15.33
CA SER A 33 17.46 7.12 -16.67
C SER A 33 16.23 7.60 -17.44
N ASP A 34 16.30 7.76 -18.75
CA ASP A 34 15.15 8.18 -19.57
C ASP A 34 13.93 7.24 -19.38
N LEU A 35 14.18 5.99 -18.98
CA LEU A 35 13.15 5.01 -18.57
C LEU A 35 12.36 5.42 -17.31
N ASP A 36 12.94 6.23 -16.43
CA ASP A 36 12.32 6.71 -15.19
C ASP A 36 11.42 7.94 -15.41
N ALA A 37 11.70 8.71 -16.46
CA ALA A 37 10.85 9.81 -16.90
C ALA A 37 9.54 9.28 -17.52
N ASP A 38 9.63 8.23 -18.33
CA ASP A 38 8.47 7.56 -18.94
C ASP A 38 7.56 6.90 -17.88
N GLN A 39 8.15 6.34 -16.81
CA GLN A 39 7.39 5.69 -15.73
C GLN A 39 6.47 6.63 -14.95
N PHE A 40 6.72 7.94 -15.01
CA PHE A 40 5.89 8.98 -14.40
C PHE A 40 5.02 9.75 -15.39
N TYR A 41 5.01 9.32 -16.66
CA TYR A 41 4.14 9.90 -17.67
C TYR A 41 2.68 9.82 -17.24
N GLY A 42 1.99 10.97 -17.26
CA GLY A 42 0.60 11.09 -16.81
C GLY A 42 0.40 11.39 -15.32
N TRP A 43 1.46 11.32 -14.48
CA TRP A 43 1.33 11.65 -13.06
C TRP A 43 0.89 13.11 -12.86
N GLN A 44 1.46 14.04 -13.63
CA GLN A 44 1.11 15.46 -13.54
C GLN A 44 -0.39 15.67 -13.78
N LEU A 45 -0.98 14.98 -14.76
CA LEU A 45 -2.42 15.06 -15.05
C LEU A 45 -3.25 14.57 -13.86
N LEU A 46 -2.88 13.42 -13.28
CA LEU A 46 -3.57 12.91 -12.08
C LEU A 46 -3.44 13.90 -10.93
N PHE A 47 -2.22 14.39 -10.64
CA PHE A 47 -1.96 15.35 -9.58
C PHE A 47 -2.81 16.62 -9.73
N TYR A 48 -2.87 17.20 -10.94
CA TYR A 48 -3.73 18.36 -11.21
C TYR A 48 -5.21 18.07 -10.98
N SER A 49 -5.69 16.88 -11.36
CA SER A 49 -7.09 16.49 -11.16
C SER A 49 -7.49 16.37 -9.69
N ILE A 50 -6.55 15.97 -8.81
CA ILE A 50 -6.82 15.75 -7.38
C ILE A 50 -6.36 16.89 -6.49
N ARG A 51 -5.59 17.87 -6.99
CA ARG A 51 -4.94 18.92 -6.19
C ARG A 51 -5.89 19.66 -5.25
N ARG A 52 -7.13 19.90 -5.69
CA ARG A 52 -8.17 20.56 -4.88
C ARG A 52 -8.74 19.66 -3.78
N SER A 53 -8.66 18.35 -3.96
CA SER A 53 -9.17 17.36 -3.00
C SER A 53 -8.15 16.96 -1.94
N LEU A 54 -6.85 17.21 -2.15
CA LEU A 54 -5.79 16.86 -1.19
C LEU A 54 -5.93 17.62 0.12
N ARG A 55 -5.98 16.88 1.23
CA ARG A 55 -6.10 17.42 2.60
C ARG A 55 -4.91 17.06 3.47
N LYS A 56 -4.26 15.92 3.22
CA LYS A 56 -3.18 15.37 4.05
C LYS A 56 -2.01 14.84 3.22
N LYS A 57 -0.83 14.69 3.83
CA LYS A 57 0.35 14.09 3.19
C LYS A 57 0.08 12.64 2.76
N ALA A 58 -0.67 11.91 3.57
CA ALA A 58 -1.13 10.56 3.25
C ALA A 58 -1.95 10.47 1.96
N ASP A 59 -2.76 11.49 1.66
CA ASP A 59 -3.57 11.54 0.42
C ASP A 59 -2.64 11.50 -0.80
N LEU A 60 -1.54 12.24 -0.77
CA LEU A 60 -0.61 12.29 -1.90
C LEU A 60 0.11 10.95 -2.12
N LEU A 61 0.48 10.26 -1.03
CA LEU A 61 1.08 8.91 -1.11
C LEU A 61 0.06 7.87 -1.61
N LEU A 62 -1.20 7.98 -1.18
CA LEU A 62 -2.26 7.10 -1.66
C LEU A 62 -2.55 7.33 -3.15
N ALA A 63 -2.52 8.59 -3.61
CA ALA A 63 -2.61 8.91 -5.02
C ALA A 63 -1.43 8.32 -5.83
N LEU A 64 -0.22 8.32 -5.26
CA LEU A 64 0.96 7.70 -5.87
C LEU A 64 0.79 6.19 -6.03
N ALA A 65 0.28 5.51 -5.00
CA ALA A 65 -0.07 4.09 -5.08
C ALA A 65 -1.18 3.83 -6.12
N HIS A 66 -2.20 4.68 -6.18
CA HIS A 66 -3.25 4.59 -7.19
C HIS A 66 -2.69 4.73 -8.61
N PHE A 67 -1.85 5.73 -8.86
CA PHE A 67 -1.20 5.94 -10.15
C PHE A 67 -0.38 4.73 -10.58
N LEU A 68 0.40 4.15 -9.66
CA LEU A 68 1.17 2.95 -9.91
C LEU A 68 0.27 1.81 -10.42
N MET A 69 -0.80 1.53 -9.69
CA MET A 69 -1.74 0.47 -10.00
C MET A 69 -2.46 0.68 -11.33
N THR A 70 -2.91 1.90 -11.63
CA THR A 70 -3.65 2.19 -12.86
C THR A 70 -2.75 2.26 -14.08
N LYS A 71 -1.59 2.94 -13.97
CA LYS A 71 -0.70 3.16 -15.12
C LYS A 71 0.22 1.99 -15.43
N GLN A 72 0.80 1.35 -14.41
CA GLN A 72 1.83 0.31 -14.64
C GLN A 72 1.27 -1.12 -14.55
N TYR A 73 0.10 -1.30 -13.93
CA TYR A 73 -0.53 -2.62 -13.77
C TYR A 73 -1.92 -2.70 -14.42
N HIS A 74 -2.34 -1.66 -15.13
CA HIS A 74 -3.62 -1.59 -15.86
C HIS A 74 -4.84 -1.95 -15.00
N LEU A 75 -4.77 -1.69 -13.69
CA LEU A 75 -5.88 -1.87 -12.78
C LEU A 75 -6.85 -0.69 -12.96
N ARG A 76 -8.13 -0.98 -13.19
CA ARG A 76 -9.15 0.06 -13.31
C ARG A 76 -9.82 0.24 -11.96
N SER A 77 -9.86 1.48 -11.47
CA SER A 77 -10.56 1.81 -10.22
C SER A 77 -12.07 1.71 -10.42
N VAL A 78 -12.74 1.07 -9.47
CA VAL A 78 -14.19 0.89 -9.48
C VAL A 78 -14.77 1.46 -8.20
N ASP A 79 -15.96 2.04 -8.33
CA ASP A 79 -16.73 2.55 -7.21
C ASP A 79 -17.85 1.54 -6.89
N PRO A 80 -17.78 0.81 -5.76
CA PRO A 80 -18.79 -0.17 -5.41
C PRO A 80 -20.16 0.46 -5.16
N GLU A 81 -20.23 1.75 -4.78
CA GLU A 81 -21.50 2.43 -4.52
C GLU A 81 -22.27 2.76 -5.79
N ARG A 82 -21.64 2.69 -6.97
CA ARG A 82 -22.30 3.00 -8.25
C ARG A 82 -23.23 1.91 -8.78
N GLY A 83 -23.45 0.82 -8.06
CA GLY A 83 -24.55 -0.13 -8.30
C GLY A 83 -24.64 -0.69 -9.73
N ARG A 84 -23.54 -0.70 -10.50
CA ARG A 84 -23.55 -1.22 -11.86
C ARG A 84 -23.39 -2.74 -11.84
N THR A 85 -24.29 -3.42 -12.54
CA THR A 85 -24.30 -4.87 -12.74
C THR A 85 -22.93 -5.38 -13.21
N PRO A 86 -22.52 -6.60 -12.79
CA PRO A 86 -21.16 -7.13 -12.95
C PRO A 86 -20.73 -7.37 -14.39
N THR A 87 -21.62 -7.27 -15.38
CA THR A 87 -21.32 -7.60 -16.77
C THR A 87 -20.43 -6.60 -17.50
N ARG A 88 -20.26 -5.37 -16.99
CA ARG A 88 -19.29 -4.39 -17.49
C ARG A 88 -18.91 -3.40 -16.39
N MET A 89 -18.04 -3.79 -15.45
CA MET A 89 -17.39 -2.82 -14.57
C MET A 89 -16.44 -1.95 -15.41
N CYS A 90 -16.99 -0.90 -16.03
CA CYS A 90 -16.21 0.17 -16.65
C CYS A 90 -15.49 0.95 -15.55
N GLY A 91 -14.37 0.41 -15.08
CA GLY A 91 -13.51 1.11 -14.15
C GLY A 91 -12.79 2.28 -14.83
N SER A 92 -12.28 3.20 -14.01
CA SER A 92 -11.61 4.42 -14.43
C SER A 92 -10.16 4.42 -13.96
N GLU A 93 -9.29 5.12 -14.68
CA GLU A 93 -7.93 5.45 -14.21
C GLU A 93 -7.92 6.63 -13.23
N LEU A 94 -9.07 7.29 -13.03
CA LEU A 94 -9.22 8.38 -12.07
C LEU A 94 -9.55 7.83 -10.69
N LEU A 95 -9.13 8.58 -9.66
CA LEU A 95 -9.57 8.31 -8.29
C LEU A 95 -11.10 8.47 -8.17
N PRO A 96 -11.79 7.58 -7.42
CA PRO A 96 -13.22 7.70 -7.16
C PRO A 96 -13.58 9.02 -6.50
N LYS A 97 -14.84 9.44 -6.62
CA LYS A 97 -15.32 10.61 -5.88
C LYS A 97 -15.19 10.33 -4.38
N HIS A 98 -14.80 11.35 -3.61
CA HIS A 98 -14.70 11.28 -2.15
C HIS A 98 -13.76 10.19 -1.59
N TRP A 99 -12.80 9.70 -2.40
CA TRP A 99 -11.84 8.66 -2.02
C TRP A 99 -11.05 8.93 -0.73
N ASN A 100 -10.90 10.19 -0.33
CA ASN A 100 -10.21 10.64 0.88
C ASN A 100 -11.13 11.31 1.92
N ARG A 101 -12.44 11.06 1.84
CA ARG A 101 -13.41 11.66 2.78
C ARG A 101 -13.27 11.07 4.18
N ASP A 102 -13.06 9.77 4.27
CA ASP A 102 -13.05 9.03 5.53
C ASP A 102 -11.66 9.07 6.17
N ALA A 103 -11.37 10.14 6.91
CA ALA A 103 -10.20 10.14 7.77
C ALA A 103 -10.45 9.28 9.02
N PRO A 104 -9.59 8.30 9.38
CA PRO A 104 -8.25 8.00 8.83
C PRO A 104 -8.17 6.74 7.93
N ASN A 105 -9.28 6.20 7.44
CA ASN A 105 -9.33 4.92 6.73
C ASN A 105 -9.69 5.12 5.25
N TYR A 106 -8.88 4.59 4.36
CA TYR A 106 -9.10 4.68 2.92
C TYR A 106 -9.39 3.30 2.36
N ARG A 107 -10.27 3.26 1.37
CA ARG A 107 -10.65 2.03 0.68
C ARG A 107 -10.85 2.32 -0.79
N LEU A 108 -10.07 1.65 -1.63
CA LEU A 108 -10.14 1.75 -3.08
C LEU A 108 -10.29 0.37 -3.68
N HIS A 109 -11.24 0.23 -4.59
CA HIS A 109 -11.51 -1.02 -5.29
C HIS A 109 -10.98 -0.94 -6.72
N TYR A 110 -10.46 -2.06 -7.20
CA TYR A 110 -9.93 -2.18 -8.55
C TYR A 110 -10.31 -3.51 -9.19
N VAL A 111 -10.32 -3.51 -10.52
CA VAL A 111 -10.44 -4.71 -11.36
C VAL A 111 -9.36 -4.71 -12.43
N ASP A 112 -8.83 -5.87 -12.78
CA ASP A 112 -7.98 -6.02 -13.97
C ASP A 112 -8.81 -6.41 -15.21
N GLU A 113 -8.13 -6.62 -16.34
CA GLU A 113 -8.76 -7.04 -17.60
C GLU A 113 -9.38 -8.43 -17.55
N LEU A 114 -8.91 -9.27 -16.63
CA LEU A 114 -9.42 -10.62 -16.37
C LEU A 114 -10.48 -10.63 -15.26
N GLU A 115 -11.02 -9.45 -14.92
CA GLU A 115 -12.04 -9.22 -13.89
C GLU A 115 -11.63 -9.68 -12.47
N ARG A 116 -10.33 -9.82 -12.21
CA ARG A 116 -9.85 -10.11 -10.85
C ARG A 116 -10.02 -8.87 -9.99
N GLN A 117 -10.54 -9.08 -8.78
CA GLN A 117 -10.87 -7.99 -7.88
C GLN A 117 -9.74 -7.74 -6.90
N TYR A 118 -9.39 -6.47 -6.75
CA TYR A 118 -8.39 -5.99 -5.80
C TYR A 118 -8.99 -4.92 -4.90
N VAL A 119 -8.51 -4.89 -3.66
CA VAL A 119 -8.86 -3.84 -2.70
C VAL A 119 -7.58 -3.31 -2.08
N LEU A 120 -7.36 -2.00 -2.23
CA LEU A 120 -6.36 -1.26 -1.46
C LEU A 120 -7.05 -0.67 -0.24
N LEU A 121 -6.59 -1.09 0.94
CA LEU A 121 -6.93 -0.52 2.22
C LEU A 121 -5.76 0.31 2.69
N ALA A 122 -6.01 1.54 3.13
CA ALA A 122 -4.99 2.34 3.80
C ALA A 122 -5.51 2.81 5.15
N ARG A 123 -4.64 2.88 6.14
CA ARG A 123 -4.95 3.46 7.45
C ARG A 123 -3.85 4.41 7.85
N LEU A 124 -4.21 5.67 8.03
CA LEU A 124 -3.31 6.65 8.63
C LEU A 124 -3.38 6.50 10.15
N THR A 125 -2.29 6.02 10.74
CA THR A 125 -2.05 6.08 12.18
C THR A 125 -1.18 7.29 12.49
N HIS A 126 -0.86 7.54 13.77
CA HIS A 126 -0.21 8.77 14.25
C HIS A 126 0.82 9.39 13.28
N GLN A 127 1.79 8.60 12.80
CA GLN A 127 2.80 9.03 11.82
C GLN A 127 2.99 8.05 10.66
N ASP A 128 2.33 6.89 10.69
CA ASP A 128 2.51 5.85 9.71
C ASP A 128 1.24 5.64 8.90
N LEU A 129 1.39 5.68 7.57
CA LEU A 129 0.39 5.25 6.60
C LEU A 129 0.63 3.78 6.30
N VAL A 130 -0.25 2.92 6.82
CA VAL A 130 -0.23 1.48 6.55
C VAL A 130 -1.06 1.21 5.29
N LEU A 131 -0.46 0.60 4.28
CA LEU A 131 -1.09 0.21 3.02
C LEU A 131 -1.20 -1.31 2.95
N ASN A 132 -2.38 -1.82 2.60
CA ASN A 132 -2.66 -3.24 2.43
C ASN A 132 -3.38 -3.46 1.10
N LEU A 133 -2.74 -4.15 0.16
CA LEU A 133 -3.34 -4.53 -1.11
C LEU A 133 -3.74 -6.01 -1.06
N GLN A 134 -4.97 -6.30 -1.42
CA GLN A 134 -5.53 -7.65 -1.41
C GLN A 134 -6.09 -8.01 -2.78
N ASN A 135 -5.82 -9.22 -3.26
CA ASN A 135 -6.47 -9.81 -4.42
C ASN A 135 -7.46 -10.89 -3.95
N TRP A 136 -8.75 -10.69 -4.20
CA TRP A 136 -9.80 -11.60 -3.74
C TRP A 136 -9.85 -12.91 -4.50
N THR A 137 -9.39 -12.92 -5.77
CA THR A 137 -9.35 -14.10 -6.63
C THR A 137 -8.19 -15.02 -6.22
N SER A 138 -6.97 -14.49 -6.09
CA SER A 138 -5.77 -15.28 -5.77
C SER A 138 -5.51 -15.45 -4.27
N LYS A 139 -6.27 -14.76 -3.41
CA LYS A 139 -6.07 -14.68 -1.96
C LYS A 139 -4.69 -14.15 -1.55
N ARG A 140 -3.96 -13.51 -2.47
CA ARG A 140 -2.68 -12.86 -2.19
C ARG A 140 -2.91 -11.51 -1.54
N MET A 141 -2.06 -11.17 -0.59
CA MET A 141 -2.04 -9.84 0.02
C MET A 141 -0.61 -9.41 0.32
N SER A 142 -0.42 -8.10 0.40
CA SER A 142 0.82 -7.46 0.82
C SER A 142 0.50 -6.30 1.74
N ILE A 143 1.44 -6.00 2.63
CA ILE A 143 1.35 -4.85 3.53
C ILE A 143 2.66 -4.09 3.44
N THR A 144 2.58 -2.77 3.35
CA THR A 144 3.73 -1.90 3.48
C THR A 144 3.37 -0.66 4.29
N CYS A 145 4.38 0.00 4.85
CA CYS A 145 4.22 1.20 5.66
C CYS A 145 5.01 2.34 5.05
N LEU A 146 4.44 3.53 5.10
CA LEU A 146 5.11 4.77 4.68
C LEU A 146 4.96 5.80 5.80
N GLN A 147 5.89 6.74 5.87
CA GLN A 147 5.85 7.87 6.81
C GLN A 147 5.57 9.15 6.04
N PRO A 148 4.29 9.61 5.96
CA PRO A 148 3.92 10.77 5.17
C PRO A 148 4.73 12.02 5.52
N GLU A 149 5.01 12.23 6.81
CA GLU A 149 5.71 13.40 7.33
C GLU A 149 7.14 13.50 6.81
N HIS A 150 7.80 12.35 6.59
CA HIS A 150 9.17 12.26 6.07
C HIS A 150 9.23 12.26 4.53
N LEU A 151 8.23 11.69 3.87
CA LEU A 151 8.25 11.50 2.41
C LEU A 151 7.65 12.66 1.63
N VAL A 152 6.71 13.40 2.22
CA VAL A 152 5.99 14.49 1.56
C VAL A 152 6.40 15.83 2.20
N GLN A 153 7.01 16.71 1.42
CA GLN A 153 7.40 18.05 1.89
C GLN A 153 6.22 19.01 1.90
N CYS A 154 5.43 19.02 0.83
CA CYS A 154 4.26 19.90 0.70
C CYS A 154 3.12 19.25 -0.09
N LEU A 155 1.90 19.77 0.08
CA LEU A 155 0.70 19.27 -0.62
C LEU A 155 0.36 20.03 -1.90
N ARG A 156 0.90 21.25 -2.04
CA ARG A 156 0.45 22.23 -3.04
C ARG A 156 1.61 22.86 -3.80
N GLY A 157 2.65 22.08 -4.08
CA GLY A 157 3.72 22.51 -4.97
C GLY A 157 3.26 22.62 -6.43
N PRO A 158 3.93 23.44 -7.26
CA PRO A 158 3.74 23.45 -8.71
C PRO A 158 4.15 22.13 -9.37
N THR A 159 5.12 21.40 -8.82
CA THR A 159 5.63 20.14 -9.39
C THR A 159 5.68 19.01 -8.36
N LEU A 160 5.70 17.76 -8.85
CA LEU A 160 5.83 16.56 -8.02
C LEU A 160 7.13 16.57 -7.22
N GLY A 161 8.27 16.88 -7.85
CA GLY A 161 9.58 16.83 -7.20
C GLY A 161 9.68 17.76 -5.98
N GLN A 162 8.84 18.79 -5.91
CA GLN A 162 8.75 19.65 -4.72
C GLN A 162 7.80 19.10 -3.65
N CYS A 163 6.81 18.29 -4.03
CA CYS A 163 5.89 17.68 -3.08
C CYS A 163 6.48 16.40 -2.48
N ILE A 164 7.11 15.57 -3.32
CA ILE A 164 7.77 14.31 -2.97
C ILE A 164 9.13 14.28 -3.69
N PRO A 165 10.22 14.74 -3.05
CA PRO A 165 11.56 14.76 -3.66
C PRO A 165 12.01 13.38 -4.13
N ASN A 166 11.72 12.36 -3.31
CA ASN A 166 12.14 10.98 -3.54
C ASN A 166 11.03 10.14 -4.20
N ALA A 167 10.19 10.76 -5.05
CA ALA A 167 9.01 10.10 -5.61
C ALA A 167 9.33 8.80 -6.35
N GLN A 168 10.44 8.76 -7.08
CA GLN A 168 10.91 7.56 -7.79
C GLN A 168 11.20 6.40 -6.83
N GLN A 169 11.89 6.68 -5.73
CA GLN A 169 12.22 5.69 -4.70
C GLN A 169 10.96 5.20 -3.98
N VAL A 170 10.03 6.11 -3.65
CA VAL A 170 8.74 5.74 -3.07
C VAL A 170 7.93 4.86 -4.04
N MET A 171 7.93 5.20 -5.33
CA MET A 171 7.24 4.42 -6.37
C MET A 171 7.85 3.04 -6.52
N HIS A 172 9.18 2.93 -6.55
CA HIS A 172 9.90 1.67 -6.59
C HIS A 172 9.57 0.79 -5.37
N HIS A 173 9.58 1.38 -4.17
CA HIS A 173 9.20 0.69 -2.94
C HIS A 173 7.75 0.17 -3.00
N LEU A 174 6.79 1.00 -3.41
CA LEU A 174 5.40 0.57 -3.62
C LEU A 174 5.31 -0.57 -4.65
N ARG A 175 6.07 -0.51 -5.74
CA ARG A 175 6.11 -1.54 -6.77
C ARG A 175 6.57 -2.88 -6.20
N VAL A 176 7.70 -2.89 -5.51
CA VAL A 176 8.36 -4.10 -5.00
C VAL A 176 7.59 -4.70 -3.84
N TYR A 177 7.17 -3.90 -2.87
CA TYR A 177 6.64 -4.40 -1.60
C TYR A 177 5.11 -4.43 -1.52
N LEU A 178 4.41 -3.58 -2.27
CA LEU A 178 2.94 -3.54 -2.28
C LEU A 178 2.37 -4.28 -3.50
N VAL A 179 2.72 -3.88 -4.72
CA VAL A 179 1.97 -4.33 -5.90
C VAL A 179 2.45 -5.68 -6.47
N ASN A 180 3.75 -5.86 -6.67
CA ASN A 180 4.33 -7.08 -7.24
C ASN A 180 3.92 -8.38 -6.50
N PRO A 181 3.91 -8.44 -5.16
CA PRO A 181 3.53 -9.66 -4.45
C PRO A 181 2.08 -10.08 -4.68
N VAL A 182 1.20 -9.10 -4.92
CA VAL A 182 -0.24 -9.34 -5.08
C VAL A 182 -0.60 -9.64 -6.53
N VAL A 183 -0.09 -8.83 -7.46
CA VAL A 183 -0.43 -8.92 -8.89
C VAL A 183 0.40 -10.00 -9.58
N ARG A 184 1.71 -10.03 -9.35
CA ARG A 184 2.65 -10.96 -10.02
C ARG A 184 2.96 -12.20 -9.20
N GLY A 185 2.69 -12.18 -7.89
CA GLY A 185 3.06 -13.28 -6.99
C GLY A 185 4.54 -13.33 -6.66
N GLN A 186 5.28 -12.26 -6.95
CA GLN A 186 6.70 -12.16 -6.61
C GLN A 186 6.81 -11.91 -5.10
N ARG A 187 7.22 -12.94 -4.36
CA ARG A 187 7.53 -12.78 -2.95
C ARG A 187 8.94 -12.20 -2.85
N VAL A 188 9.05 -10.99 -2.29
CA VAL A 188 10.33 -10.50 -1.79
C VAL A 188 10.66 -11.36 -0.57
N ALA A 189 11.88 -11.90 -0.49
CA ALA A 189 12.31 -12.64 0.68
C ALA A 189 12.23 -11.71 1.90
N GLN A 190 11.21 -11.88 2.73
CA GLN A 190 11.18 -11.23 4.03
C GLN A 190 12.31 -11.86 4.86
N HIS A 191 13.26 -11.05 5.34
CA HIS A 191 14.20 -11.49 6.36
C HIS A 191 13.40 -11.95 7.58
N GLN A 192 13.21 -13.26 7.66
CA GLN A 192 12.50 -13.91 8.74
C GLN A 192 13.37 -13.79 9.99
N CYS A 193 12.94 -13.03 11.00
CA CYS A 193 13.52 -13.16 12.34
C CYS A 193 13.19 -14.56 12.85
N ARG A 194 14.13 -15.48 12.65
CA ARG A 194 14.14 -16.79 13.29
C ARG A 194 14.30 -16.54 14.80
N PRO A 195 13.43 -17.08 15.68
CA PRO A 195 13.72 -17.05 17.11
C PRO A 195 14.97 -17.92 17.32
N SER A 196 16.07 -17.30 17.75
CA SER A 196 17.20 -18.02 18.29
C SER A 196 16.74 -18.69 19.58
N ALA A 197 16.54 -19.99 19.55
CA ALA A 197 16.40 -20.79 20.75
C ALA A 197 17.77 -20.87 21.43
N SER A 198 18.11 -19.86 22.24
CA SER A 198 19.18 -19.97 23.23
C SER A 198 18.60 -20.57 24.50
N GLY A 199 18.36 -21.89 24.48
CA GLY A 199 18.15 -22.66 25.69
C GLY A 199 19.52 -22.93 26.32
N SER A 200 19.97 -22.03 27.20
CA SER A 200 21.09 -22.33 28.10
C SER A 200 20.62 -23.33 29.15
N SER A 201 20.97 -24.59 28.95
CA SER A 201 20.90 -25.64 29.98
C SER A 201 21.92 -25.28 31.08
N MET A 202 21.44 -24.84 32.24
CA MET A 202 22.25 -24.77 33.46
C MET A 202 22.12 -26.11 34.20
N ASP A 203 23.14 -26.95 34.11
CA ASP A 203 23.33 -28.09 34.99
C ASP A 203 23.69 -27.58 36.40
N MET A 204 22.80 -27.77 37.37
CA MET A 204 23.13 -27.65 38.79
C MET A 204 23.80 -28.94 39.26
N ARG A 205 25.08 -28.81 39.64
CA ARG A 205 25.78 -29.80 40.47
C ARG A 205 25.02 -29.99 41.78
N SER A 206 24.60 -31.22 42.07
CA SER A 206 24.23 -31.61 43.43
C SER A 206 25.49 -31.97 44.21
N VAL A 207 25.63 -31.33 45.37
CA VAL A 207 26.53 -31.72 46.44
C VAL A 207 25.65 -32.49 47.42
N GLU A 208 25.90 -33.79 47.57
CA GLU A 208 25.88 -34.57 48.83
C GLU A 208 26.35 -35.99 48.54
#